data_AF-A0AAE3J1E2-F1
#
_entry.id   AF-A0AAE3J1E2-F1
#
_cell.length_a   1.000
_cell.length_b   1.000
_cell.length_c   1.000
_cell.angle_alpha   90.00
_cell.angle_beta   90.00
_cell.angle_gamma   90.00
#
_symmetry.space_group_name_H-M   'P 1'
#
loop_
_entity.id
_entity.type
_entity.pdbx_description
1 polymer ?
#
loop_
_entity_poly.entity_id
_entity_poly.type
_entity_poly.pdbx_seq_one_letter_code
_entity_poly.pdbx_strand_id
1 'polypeptide(L)'
;MTHTRAWLRNNNNIVNWLLLAVMLLVTAPILVIPYAYYDLKSVQVSPVGTGFYVTADRSIRQDFQGKYSVAVLREDHSAVCHYKTPEWLGYRANAGNTNPLVKPLWWWIGSDVALENCINRGFHSGQFYIETCHWVQFWIIPMGPRCVLSNLFEAPKHEALQ
;
A
#
# COMPACT_ATOMS: atom_id res chain seq x y z
N MET A 1 -31.51 41.56 -28.01
CA MET A 1 -31.47 40.20 -27.44
C MET A 1 -30.11 39.49 -27.54
N THR A 2 -29.01 40.20 -27.87
CA THR A 2 -27.66 39.62 -28.06
C THR A 2 -26.75 39.73 -26.83
N HIS A 3 -26.94 40.74 -25.98
CA HIS A 3 -26.10 40.97 -24.79
C HIS A 3 -26.23 39.89 -23.69
N THR A 4 -27.41 39.30 -23.50
CA THR A 4 -27.65 38.29 -22.44
C THR A 4 -27.00 36.94 -22.72
N ARG A 5 -26.85 36.54 -23.99
CA ARG A 5 -26.19 35.25 -24.36
C ARG A 5 -24.67 35.31 -24.21
N ALA A 6 -24.06 36.45 -24.51
CA ALA A 6 -22.61 36.64 -24.35
C ALA A 6 -22.21 36.64 -22.86
N TRP A 7 -23.02 37.25 -22.00
CA TRP A 7 -22.79 37.27 -20.55
C TRP A 7 -22.89 35.87 -19.91
N LEU A 8 -23.93 35.09 -20.24
CA LEU A 8 -24.10 33.71 -19.74
C LEU A 8 -22.97 32.77 -20.19
N ARG A 9 -22.47 32.91 -21.43
CA ARG A 9 -21.36 32.11 -21.96
C ARG A 9 -20.03 32.42 -21.27
N ASN A 10 -19.77 33.70 -20.97
CA ASN A 10 -18.55 34.13 -20.29
C ASN A 10 -18.54 33.67 -18.81
N ASN A 11 -19.69 33.73 -18.14
CA ASN A 11 -19.82 33.28 -16.75
C ASN A 11 -19.65 31.77 -16.61
N ASN A 12 -20.20 30.97 -17.54
CA ASN A 12 -20.01 29.52 -17.54
C ASN A 12 -18.55 29.11 -17.79
N ASN A 13 -17.81 29.87 -18.61
CA ASN A 13 -16.39 29.60 -18.82
C ASN A 13 -15.57 29.87 -17.55
N ILE A 14 -15.82 30.98 -16.85
CA ILE A 14 -15.11 31.31 -15.59
C ILE A 14 -15.39 30.27 -14.51
N VAL A 15 -16.65 29.86 -14.35
CA VAL A 15 -17.04 28.80 -13.39
C VAL A 15 -16.38 27.47 -13.75
N ASN A 16 -16.35 27.08 -15.02
CA ASN A 16 -15.68 25.85 -15.46
C ASN A 16 -14.18 25.89 -15.20
N TRP A 17 -13.50 27.01 -15.47
CA TRP A 17 -12.09 27.17 -15.17
C TRP A 17 -11.80 27.12 -13.66
N LEU A 18 -12.64 27.73 -12.85
CA LEU A 18 -12.57 27.62 -11.38
C LEU A 18 -12.74 26.18 -10.91
N LEU A 19 -13.73 25.45 -11.44
CA LEU A 19 -13.96 24.05 -11.10
C LEU A 19 -12.77 23.16 -11.51
N LEU A 20 -12.18 23.38 -12.69
CA LEU A 20 -10.97 22.69 -13.13
C LEU A 20 -9.78 22.99 -12.22
N ALA A 21 -9.57 24.26 -11.84
CA ALA A 21 -8.51 24.66 -10.94
C ALA A 21 -8.66 24.02 -9.56
N VAL A 22 -9.88 23.99 -9.01
CA VAL A 22 -10.19 23.31 -7.74
C VAL A 22 -9.97 21.80 -7.86
N MET A 23 -10.43 21.17 -8.94
CA MET A 23 -10.17 19.73 -9.17
C MET A 23 -8.67 19.45 -9.22
N LEU A 24 -7.88 20.23 -9.96
CA LEU A 24 -6.42 20.07 -10.04
C LEU A 24 -5.76 20.25 -8.67
N LEU A 25 -6.16 21.27 -7.91
CA LEU A 25 -5.65 21.54 -6.57
C LEU A 25 -5.98 20.42 -5.57
N VAL A 26 -7.07 19.69 -5.76
CA VAL A 26 -7.43 18.56 -4.88
C VAL A 26 -6.82 17.24 -5.36
N THR A 27 -6.84 16.97 -6.67
CA THR A 27 -6.44 15.68 -7.23
C THR A 27 -4.92 15.54 -7.40
N ALA A 28 -4.21 16.61 -7.79
CA ALA A 28 -2.77 16.55 -8.00
C ALA A 28 -2.00 16.23 -6.69
N PRO A 29 -2.33 16.82 -5.52
CA PRO A 29 -1.71 16.42 -4.27
C PRO A 29 -1.95 14.94 -3.93
N ILE A 30 -3.16 14.41 -4.14
CA ILE A 30 -3.49 13.00 -3.86
C ILE A 30 -2.58 12.03 -4.64
N LEU A 31 -2.25 12.38 -5.89
CA LEU A 31 -1.43 11.54 -6.76
C LEU A 31 0.08 11.71 -6.52
N VAL A 32 0.53 12.94 -6.20
CA VAL A 32 1.97 13.26 -6.11
C VAL A 32 2.52 13.07 -4.70
N ILE A 33 1.73 13.38 -3.67
CA ILE A 33 2.21 13.39 -2.28
C ILE A 33 2.70 12.01 -1.83
N PRO A 34 2.07 10.86 -2.14
CA PRO A 34 2.64 9.57 -1.79
C PRO A 34 4.10 9.45 -2.24
N TYR A 35 4.41 9.80 -3.50
CA TYR A 35 5.77 9.75 -4.05
C TYR A 35 6.74 10.77 -3.44
N ALA A 36 6.22 11.89 -2.93
CA ALA A 36 7.01 12.91 -2.26
C ALA A 36 7.46 12.46 -0.86
N TYR A 37 6.70 11.59 -0.19
CA TYR A 37 6.96 11.15 1.19
C TYR A 37 7.52 9.72 1.26
N TYR A 38 6.96 8.81 0.48
CA TYR A 38 7.18 7.37 0.57
C TYR A 38 7.17 6.68 -0.80
N ASP A 39 8.22 5.93 -1.08
CA ASP A 39 8.30 5.11 -2.28
C ASP A 39 8.62 3.67 -1.89
N LEU A 40 7.62 2.78 -1.94
CA LEU A 40 7.83 1.34 -1.84
C LEU A 40 8.23 0.84 -3.23
N LYS A 41 9.48 0.41 -3.38
CA LYS A 41 10.07 0.06 -4.68
C LYS A 41 9.86 -1.40 -5.03
N SER A 42 10.13 -2.28 -4.07
CA SER A 42 10.00 -3.71 -4.26
C SER A 42 9.71 -4.41 -2.94
N VAL A 43 8.96 -5.49 -3.02
CA VAL A 43 8.76 -6.44 -1.92
C VAL A 43 9.27 -7.79 -2.40
N GLN A 44 10.10 -8.45 -1.59
CA GLN A 44 10.58 -9.79 -1.88
C GLN A 44 10.27 -10.71 -0.71
N VAL A 45 9.86 -11.93 -1.02
CA VAL A 45 9.55 -12.96 -0.04
C VAL A 45 10.56 -14.08 -0.22
N SER A 46 11.27 -14.40 0.85
CA SER A 46 12.29 -15.44 0.87
C SER A 46 11.95 -16.49 1.93
N PRO A 47 11.91 -17.78 1.57
CA PRO A 47 11.75 -18.84 2.54
C PRO A 47 13.01 -18.93 3.42
N VAL A 48 12.81 -19.08 4.73
CA VAL A 48 13.90 -19.28 5.72
C VAL A 48 13.45 -20.36 6.70
N GLY A 49 14.03 -21.56 6.59
CA GLY A 49 13.58 -22.72 7.36
C GLY A 49 12.12 -23.04 7.05
N THR A 50 11.27 -23.06 8.09
CA THR A 50 9.82 -23.30 7.98
C THR A 50 8.99 -22.01 7.84
N GLY A 51 9.62 -20.83 7.80
CA GLY A 51 8.95 -19.54 7.74
C GLY A 51 9.32 -18.69 6.53
N PHE A 52 8.77 -17.48 6.48
CA PHE A 52 9.02 -16.50 5.43
C PHE A 52 9.54 -15.20 5.99
N TYR A 53 10.54 -14.63 5.32
CA TYR A 53 10.95 -13.26 5.51
C TYR A 53 10.50 -12.40 4.33
N VAL A 54 10.01 -11.22 4.65
CA VAL A 54 9.60 -10.22 3.68
C VAL A 54 10.59 -9.06 3.76
N THR A 55 11.21 -8.78 2.63
CA THR A 55 12.21 -7.74 2.40
C THR A 55 11.55 -6.64 1.58
N ALA A 56 11.32 -5.48 2.19
CA ALA A 56 10.73 -4.33 1.52
C ALA A 56 11.78 -3.24 1.28
N ASP A 57 12.11 -2.98 0.00
CA ASP A 57 12.91 -1.83 -0.40
C ASP A 57 12.01 -0.60 -0.48
N ARG A 58 12.33 0.41 0.32
CA ARG A 58 11.53 1.62 0.47
C ARG A 58 12.39 2.85 0.69
N SER A 59 11.95 3.97 0.15
CA SER A 59 12.52 5.28 0.42
C SER A 59 11.52 6.13 1.21
N ILE A 60 11.90 6.58 2.39
CA ILE A 60 11.15 7.59 3.16
C ILE A 60 11.90 8.91 3.01
N ARG A 61 11.29 9.90 2.37
CA ARG A 61 11.94 11.20 2.09
C ARG A 61 11.69 12.22 3.20
N GLN A 62 10.57 12.10 3.90
CA GLN A 62 10.17 12.95 5.01
C GLN A 62 9.44 12.13 6.06
N ASP A 63 9.45 12.57 7.31
CA ASP A 63 8.66 11.94 8.37
C ASP A 63 7.16 12.01 8.02
N PHE A 64 6.45 10.91 8.19
CA PHE A 64 4.99 10.87 7.97
C PHE A 64 4.31 9.86 8.89
N GLN A 65 3.00 10.01 9.04
CA GLN A 65 2.15 8.97 9.63
C GLN A 65 1.49 8.18 8.51
N GLY A 66 1.47 6.85 8.64
CA GLY A 66 0.93 6.00 7.59
C GLY A 66 0.34 4.71 8.11
N LYS A 67 -0.29 3.97 7.20
CA LYS A 67 -0.75 2.61 7.43
C LYS A 67 -0.23 1.72 6.32
N TYR A 68 -0.29 0.41 6.53
CA TYR A 68 -0.07 -0.56 5.49
C TYR A 68 -1.08 -1.71 5.57
N SER A 69 -1.25 -2.42 4.47
CA SER A 69 -2.00 -3.65 4.40
C SER A 69 -1.23 -4.68 3.61
N VAL A 70 -1.54 -5.93 3.90
CA VAL A 70 -0.90 -7.10 3.30
C VAL A 70 -2.00 -8.05 2.87
N ALA A 71 -1.98 -8.43 1.60
CA ALA A 71 -2.83 -9.47 1.07
C ALA A 71 -1.97 -10.63 0.55
N VAL A 72 -2.32 -11.85 0.96
CA VAL A 72 -1.75 -13.07 0.37
C VAL A 72 -2.65 -13.48 -0.77
N LEU A 73 -2.08 -13.56 -1.96
CA LEU A 73 -2.77 -13.89 -3.20
C LEU A 73 -2.23 -15.21 -3.75
N ARG A 74 -3.08 -16.01 -4.36
CA ARG A 74 -2.63 -17.15 -5.18
C ARG A 74 -1.99 -16.67 -6.48
N GLU A 75 -1.37 -17.59 -7.21
CA GLU A 75 -0.81 -17.32 -8.54
C GLU A 75 -1.85 -16.70 -9.51
N ASP A 76 -3.12 -17.11 -9.41
CA ASP A 76 -4.24 -16.56 -10.19
C ASP A 76 -4.77 -15.19 -9.68
N HIS A 77 -4.04 -14.57 -8.74
CA HIS A 77 -4.38 -13.32 -8.05
C HIS A 77 -5.64 -13.37 -7.17
N SER A 78 -6.24 -14.54 -6.93
CA SER A 78 -7.33 -14.67 -5.96
C SER A 78 -6.81 -14.46 -4.53
N ALA A 79 -7.58 -13.72 -3.72
CA ALA A 79 -7.19 -13.40 -2.36
C ALA A 79 -7.45 -14.57 -1.39
N VAL A 80 -6.43 -14.93 -0.61
CA VAL A 80 -6.54 -15.92 0.47
C VAL A 80 -6.87 -15.23 1.79
N CYS A 81 -6.11 -14.20 2.11
CA CYS A 81 -6.27 -13.42 3.33
C CYS A 81 -5.79 -11.98 3.11
N HIS A 82 -6.35 -11.06 3.88
CA HIS A 82 -6.01 -9.63 3.81
C HIS A 82 -6.05 -9.04 5.22
N TYR A 83 -4.97 -8.38 5.59
CA TYR A 83 -4.78 -7.75 6.89
C TYR A 83 -4.40 -6.29 6.71
N LYS A 84 -4.93 -5.44 7.58
CA LYS A 84 -4.62 -4.01 7.62
C LYS A 84 -4.05 -3.70 8.99
N THR A 85 -3.00 -2.86 9.03
CA THR A 85 -2.53 -2.37 10.32
C THR A 85 -3.62 -1.52 11.00
N PRO A 86 -3.98 -1.81 12.26
CA PRO A 86 -5.04 -1.08 12.96
C PRO A 86 -4.60 0.34 13.30
N GLU A 87 -3.30 0.54 13.56
CA GLU A 87 -2.75 1.78 14.11
C GLU A 87 -2.04 2.62 13.04
N TRP A 88 -2.00 3.94 13.26
CA TRP A 88 -1.18 4.84 12.46
C TRP A 88 0.27 4.73 12.93
N LEU A 89 1.15 4.33 12.01
CA LEU A 89 2.56 4.13 12.28
C LEU A 89 3.34 5.38 11.92
N GLY A 90 4.30 5.74 12.77
CA GLY A 90 5.26 6.80 12.49
C GLY A 90 6.40 6.29 11.59
N TYR A 91 6.49 6.83 10.38
CA TYR A 91 7.60 6.60 9.46
C TYR A 91 8.57 7.77 9.59
N ARG A 92 9.84 7.45 9.81
CA ARG A 92 10.89 8.42 10.05
C ARG A 92 11.89 8.36 8.90
N ALA A 93 12.14 9.49 8.25
CA ALA A 93 13.13 9.60 7.18
C ALA A 93 14.56 9.29 7.68
N ASN A 94 14.84 9.68 8.94
CA ASN A 94 16.16 9.60 9.54
C ASN A 94 16.34 8.44 10.53
N ALA A 95 15.38 7.50 10.67
CA ALA A 95 15.47 6.39 11.63
C ALA A 95 16.52 5.31 11.30
N GLY A 96 17.58 5.71 10.59
CA GLY A 96 18.61 4.82 10.09
C GLY A 96 18.15 4.10 8.84
N ASN A 97 19.08 3.90 7.93
CA ASN A 97 18.99 3.14 6.68
C ASN A 97 18.61 1.66 6.89
N THR A 98 17.51 1.36 7.57
CA THR A 98 16.87 0.03 7.60
C THR A 98 16.11 -0.17 6.29
N ASN A 99 16.85 0.04 5.21
CA ASN A 99 16.44 -0.26 3.87
C ASN A 99 17.45 -1.29 3.32
N PRO A 100 17.00 -2.50 2.96
CA PRO A 100 15.62 -2.95 3.00
C PRO A 100 15.09 -3.17 4.44
N LEU A 101 13.78 -3.00 4.62
CA LEU A 101 13.08 -3.43 5.83
C LEU A 101 12.88 -4.95 5.74
N VAL A 102 13.60 -5.69 6.58
CA VAL A 102 13.52 -7.15 6.63
C VAL A 102 12.77 -7.55 7.90
N LYS A 103 11.61 -8.19 7.74
CA LYS A 103 10.77 -8.69 8.84
C LYS A 103 10.14 -10.02 8.48
N PRO A 104 9.89 -10.90 9.46
CA PRO A 104 9.17 -12.14 9.20
C PRO A 104 7.73 -11.85 8.77
N LEU A 105 7.13 -12.76 7.99
CA LEU A 105 5.80 -12.58 7.41
C LEU A 105 4.70 -12.35 8.47
N TRP A 106 4.77 -13.01 9.62
CA TRP A 106 3.79 -12.80 10.71
C TRP A 106 3.78 -11.35 11.20
N TRP A 107 4.92 -10.64 11.15
CA TRP A 107 5.01 -9.24 11.55
C TRP A 107 4.26 -8.33 10.57
N TRP A 108 4.36 -8.64 9.28
CA TRP A 108 3.63 -7.95 8.23
C TRP A 108 2.13 -8.26 8.27
N ILE A 109 1.75 -9.50 8.57
CA ILE A 109 0.33 -9.89 8.73
C ILE A 109 -0.27 -9.33 10.03
N GLY A 110 0.57 -9.10 11.06
CA GLY A 110 0.23 -8.40 12.30
C GLY A 110 0.38 -9.27 13.55
N SER A 111 0.32 -10.60 13.43
CA SER A 111 0.60 -11.55 14.51
C SER A 111 0.75 -12.97 13.99
N ASP A 112 1.32 -13.86 14.81
CA ASP A 112 1.36 -15.29 14.53
C ASP A 112 -0.05 -15.88 14.40
N VAL A 113 -1.00 -15.45 15.25
CA VAL A 113 -2.40 -15.88 15.19
C VAL A 113 -3.07 -15.47 13.88
N ALA A 114 -2.77 -14.28 13.37
CA ALA A 114 -3.28 -13.83 12.08
C ALA A 114 -2.67 -14.62 10.93
N LEU A 115 -1.38 -14.96 10.99
CA LEU A 115 -0.72 -15.83 10.02
C LEU A 115 -1.32 -17.25 10.04
N GLU A 116 -1.53 -17.84 11.22
CA GLU A 116 -2.19 -19.15 11.36
C GLU A 116 -3.59 -19.15 10.76
N ASN A 117 -4.37 -18.10 11.01
CA ASN A 117 -5.68 -17.93 10.38
C ASN A 117 -5.60 -17.82 8.85
N CYS A 118 -4.54 -17.22 8.30
CA CYS A 118 -4.31 -17.18 6.86
C CYS A 118 -3.96 -18.56 6.31
N ILE A 119 -3.11 -19.32 7.02
CA ILE A 119 -2.76 -20.71 6.69
C ILE A 119 -4.03 -21.57 6.62
N ASN A 120 -4.89 -21.47 7.64
CA ASN A 120 -6.17 -22.20 7.71
C ASN A 120 -7.16 -21.81 6.60
N ARG A 121 -6.99 -20.64 5.96
CA ARG A 121 -7.78 -20.21 4.79
C ARG A 121 -7.21 -20.66 3.45
N GLY A 122 -6.04 -21.30 3.44
CA GLY A 122 -5.45 -21.88 2.25
C GLY A 122 -4.03 -21.40 1.91
N PHE A 123 -3.35 -20.71 2.82
CA PHE A 123 -1.92 -20.40 2.69
C PHE A 123 -1.05 -21.55 3.21
N HIS A 124 -1.20 -22.74 2.63
CA HIS A 124 -0.53 -23.97 3.11
C HIS A 124 0.34 -24.69 2.07
N SER A 125 0.08 -24.53 0.77
CA SER A 125 0.78 -25.21 -0.31
C SER A 125 0.40 -24.59 -1.64
N GLY A 126 1.39 -24.43 -2.51
CA GLY A 126 1.25 -23.79 -3.80
C GLY A 126 2.00 -22.48 -3.88
N GLN A 127 1.77 -21.76 -4.99
CA GLN A 127 2.47 -20.54 -5.31
C GLN A 127 1.63 -19.31 -4.97
N PHE A 128 2.27 -18.34 -4.32
CA PHE A 128 1.62 -17.15 -3.78
C PHE A 128 2.40 -15.88 -4.09
N TYR A 129 1.67 -14.78 -4.10
CA TYR A 129 2.20 -13.43 -4.02
C TYR A 129 1.79 -12.78 -2.70
N ILE A 130 2.57 -11.81 -2.26
CA ILE A 130 2.18 -10.87 -1.21
C ILE A 130 2.05 -9.49 -1.84
N GLU A 131 0.84 -8.95 -1.82
CA GLU A 131 0.60 -7.54 -2.13
C GLU A 131 0.73 -6.73 -0.85
N THR A 132 1.60 -5.72 -0.86
CA THR A 132 1.77 -4.79 0.25
C THR A 132 1.38 -3.39 -0.19
N CYS A 133 0.36 -2.80 0.43
CA CYS A 133 -0.07 -1.44 0.18
C CYS A 133 0.29 -0.53 1.34
N HIS A 134 0.75 0.70 1.07
CA HIS A 134 0.99 1.71 2.09
C HIS A 134 0.20 2.99 1.82
N TRP A 135 -0.40 3.54 2.87
CA TRP A 135 -1.07 4.84 2.88
C TRP A 135 -0.23 5.86 3.60
N VAL A 136 -0.15 7.06 3.03
CA VAL A 136 0.43 8.23 3.66
C VAL A 136 -0.72 9.10 4.18
N GLN A 137 -0.64 9.53 5.43
CA GLN A 137 -1.50 10.58 5.95
C GLN A 137 -0.80 11.92 5.75
N PHE A 138 -1.49 12.84 5.07
CA PHE A 138 -1.10 14.24 5.02
C PHE A 138 -2.18 15.04 5.72
N TRP A 139 -1.87 15.60 6.89
CA TRP A 139 -2.85 16.23 7.77
C TRP A 139 -3.99 15.28 8.15
N ILE A 140 -5.21 15.52 7.67
CA ILE A 140 -6.39 14.67 7.92
C ILE A 140 -6.82 13.89 6.67
N ILE A 141 -6.10 14.04 5.56
CA ILE A 141 -6.48 13.44 4.28
C ILE A 141 -5.65 12.17 4.08
N PRO A 142 -6.28 10.99 4.07
CA PRO A 142 -5.58 9.77 3.66
C PRO A 142 -5.29 9.87 2.16
N MET A 143 -4.01 9.79 1.82
CA MET A 143 -3.56 9.73 0.43
C MET A 143 -3.78 8.31 -0.11
N GLY A 144 -3.95 8.17 -1.42
CA GLY A 144 -4.14 6.86 -2.07
C GLY A 144 -3.01 5.88 -1.75
N PRO A 145 -3.30 4.57 -1.66
CA PRO A 145 -2.27 3.58 -1.36
C PRO A 145 -1.26 3.44 -2.50
N ARG A 146 -0.01 3.16 -2.15
CA ARG A 146 0.97 2.57 -3.07
C ARG A 146 1.11 1.09 -2.75
N CYS A 147 0.68 0.26 -3.70
CA CYS A 147 0.73 -1.19 -3.62
C CYS A 147 1.88 -1.74 -4.45
N VAL A 148 2.59 -2.72 -3.91
CA VAL A 148 3.64 -3.47 -4.61
C VAL A 148 3.39 -4.95 -4.39
N LEU A 149 3.38 -5.70 -5.48
CA LEU A 149 3.31 -7.14 -5.47
C LEU A 149 4.73 -7.73 -5.28
N SER A 150 4.85 -8.77 -4.48
CA SER A 150 6.11 -9.48 -4.31
C SER A 150 6.50 -10.32 -5.52
N ASN A 151 7.67 -10.95 -5.48
CA ASN A 151 7.94 -12.13 -6.31
C ASN A 151 6.95 -13.27 -5.98
N LEU A 152 6.75 -14.15 -6.95
CA LEU A 152 6.11 -15.44 -6.73
C LEU A 152 6.99 -16.27 -5.79
N PHE A 153 6.38 -16.92 -4.80
CA PHE A 153 7.07 -17.82 -3.88
C PHE A 153 6.19 -19.02 -3.55
N GLU A 154 6.82 -20.13 -3.20
CA GLU A 154 6.13 -21.38 -2.87
C GLU A 154 5.98 -21.53 -1.35
N ALA A 155 4.75 -21.79 -0.91
CA ALA A 155 4.50 -22.17 0.47
C ALA A 155 4.76 -23.66 0.67
N PRO A 156 5.61 -24.07 1.63
CA PRO A 156 5.87 -25.48 1.87
C PRO A 156 4.60 -26.14 2.37
N LYS A 157 4.33 -27.35 1.88
CA LYS A 157 3.22 -28.18 2.35
C LYS A 157 3.35 -28.35 3.86
N HIS A 158 2.33 -27.95 4.63
CA HIS A 158 2.28 -28.00 6.10
C HIS A 158 2.25 -29.44 6.69
N GLU A 159 2.97 -30.40 6.10
CA GLU A 159 3.01 -31.81 6.49
C GLU A 159 4.05 -32.14 7.58
N ALA A 160 4.69 -31.13 8.21
CA ALA A 160 5.78 -31.35 9.17
C ALA A 160 5.66 -30.54 10.48
N LEU A 161 4.46 -30.44 11.04
CA LEU A 161 4.24 -29.96 12.42
C LEU A 161 3.30 -30.92 13.18
N GLN A 162 3.68 -32.21 13.21
CA GLN A 162 3.22 -33.18 14.19
C GLN A 162 4.40 -33.62 15.05
#